data_AF-A0AAE4Y7H1-F1
#
_entry.id   AF-A0AAE4Y7H1-F1
#
_cell.length_a   1.000
_cell.length_b   1.000
_cell.length_c   1.000
_cell.angle_alpha   90.00
_cell.angle_beta   90.00
_cell.angle_gamma   90.00
#
_symmetry.space_group_name_H-M   'P 1'
#
loop_
_entity.id
_entity.type
_entity.pdbx_description
1 polymer ?
#
loop_
_entity_poly.entity_id
_entity_poly.type
_entity_poly.pdbx_seq_one_letter_code
_entity_poly.pdbx_strand_id
1 'polypeptide(L)'
;MPAKADIFDRLSGSFGVPDLPEESCAENPAFSHFTADRSRVTFSWVRPVVSYTGAMITSYGGTVVATAPDSITMRRDNETRRDPSGALVLWIMRATPEGYCWTRSDWPPDECLPTVRCGSEANS
;
A
#
# COMPACT_ATOMS: atom_id res chain seq x y z
N MET A 1 7.65 -22.04 -18.00
CA MET A 1 7.94 -20.87 -17.14
C MET A 1 6.93 -20.92 -16.00
N PRO A 2 7.33 -20.78 -14.72
CA PRO A 2 6.35 -20.69 -13.65
C PRO A 2 5.46 -19.47 -13.90
N ALA A 3 4.16 -19.57 -13.57
CA ALA A 3 3.27 -18.43 -13.62
C ALA A 3 3.83 -17.34 -12.70
N LYS A 4 3.99 -16.11 -13.21
CA LYS A 4 4.40 -14.97 -12.39
C LYS A 4 3.36 -14.82 -11.28
N ALA A 5 3.81 -14.77 -10.02
CA ALA A 5 2.91 -14.52 -8.89
C ALA A 5 2.07 -13.29 -9.19
N ASP A 6 0.77 -13.42 -8.97
CA ASP A 6 -0.19 -12.37 -9.28
C ASP A 6 0.10 -11.11 -8.43
N ILE A 7 -0.20 -9.94 -8.97
CA ILE A 7 0.14 -8.67 -8.33
C ILE A 7 -0.52 -8.55 -6.95
N PHE A 8 -1.72 -9.11 -6.79
CA PHE A 8 -2.44 -9.14 -5.52
C PHE A 8 -1.71 -9.99 -4.47
N ASP A 9 -1.15 -11.13 -4.85
CA ASP A 9 -0.35 -11.96 -3.94
C ASP A 9 0.93 -11.22 -3.52
N ARG A 10 1.59 -10.57 -4.49
CA ARG A 10 2.80 -9.76 -4.24
C ARG A 10 2.54 -8.53 -3.37
N LEU A 11 1.32 -8.01 -3.36
CA LEU A 11 0.93 -6.85 -2.56
C LEU A 11 0.12 -7.23 -1.32
N SER A 12 -0.15 -8.51 -1.08
CA SER A 12 -0.79 -9.01 0.15
C SER A 12 0.24 -9.35 1.20
N GLY A 13 -0.15 -9.23 2.46
CA GLY A 13 0.64 -9.68 3.62
C GLY A 13 1.09 -8.54 4.52
N SER A 14 2.18 -8.78 5.25
CA SER A 14 2.69 -7.87 6.27
C SER A 14 3.87 -7.04 5.73
N PHE A 15 3.84 -5.75 6.01
CA PHE A 15 4.82 -4.79 5.55
C PHE A 15 5.14 -3.73 6.61
N GLY A 16 6.29 -3.09 6.52
CA GLY A 16 6.72 -2.01 7.39
C GLY A 16 7.39 -0.88 6.63
N VAL A 17 7.41 0.30 7.21
CA VAL A 17 8.06 1.49 6.65
C VAL A 17 9.50 1.57 7.22
N PRO A 18 10.55 1.47 6.39
CA PRO A 18 11.94 1.39 6.88
C PRO A 18 12.35 2.61 7.73
N ASP A 19 11.95 3.80 7.32
CA ASP A 19 12.38 5.06 7.93
C ASP A 19 11.43 5.55 9.03
N LEU A 20 10.46 4.73 9.43
CA LEU A 20 9.45 5.08 10.44
C LEU A 20 9.36 3.96 11.49
N PRO A 21 10.15 4.01 12.57
CA PRO A 21 10.24 2.95 13.57
C PRO A 21 8.89 2.49 14.12
N GLU A 22 7.96 3.42 14.34
CA GLU A 22 6.62 3.17 14.86
C GLU A 22 5.66 2.49 13.87
N GLU A 23 6.04 2.36 12.61
CA GLU A 23 5.35 1.60 11.55
C GLU A 23 6.30 0.56 10.90
N SER A 24 7.39 0.22 11.59
CA SER A 24 8.36 -0.77 11.12
C SER A 24 7.83 -2.19 11.28
N CYS A 25 8.48 -3.14 10.60
CA CYS A 25 8.14 -4.57 10.71
C CYS A 25 8.30 -5.13 12.13
N ALA A 26 9.25 -4.61 12.91
CA ALA A 26 9.52 -5.08 14.26
C ALA A 26 8.46 -4.57 15.25
N GLU A 27 7.98 -3.34 15.03
CA GLU A 27 7.17 -2.64 16.02
C GLU A 27 5.67 -2.73 15.72
N ASN A 28 5.25 -2.35 14.52
CA ASN A 28 3.85 -2.19 14.18
C ASN A 28 3.61 -2.35 12.67
N PRO A 29 3.75 -3.58 12.16
CA PRO A 29 3.57 -3.82 10.73
C PRO A 29 2.15 -3.50 10.27
N ALA A 30 2.05 -2.99 9.05
CA ALA A 30 0.81 -2.90 8.30
C ALA A 30 0.51 -4.25 7.64
N PHE A 31 -0.76 -4.65 7.64
CA PHE A 31 -1.29 -5.81 6.94
C PHE A 31 -2.16 -5.34 5.80
N SER A 32 -1.88 -5.83 4.60
CA SER A 32 -2.69 -5.57 3.41
C SER A 32 -3.42 -6.85 3.01
N HIS A 33 -4.73 -6.70 2.76
CA HIS A 33 -5.59 -7.80 2.37
C HIS A 33 -6.55 -7.36 1.27
N PHE A 34 -6.71 -8.21 0.26
CA PHE A 34 -7.64 -8.00 -0.85
C PHE A 34 -8.82 -8.95 -0.74
N THR A 35 -10.00 -8.46 -1.12
CA THR A 35 -11.17 -9.34 -1.25
C THR A 35 -10.96 -10.40 -2.33
N ALA A 36 -11.69 -11.52 -2.26
CA ALA A 36 -11.55 -12.62 -3.20
C ALA A 36 -11.82 -12.20 -4.67
N ASP A 37 -12.72 -11.24 -4.87
CA ASP A 37 -13.03 -10.63 -6.18
C ASP A 37 -12.04 -9.52 -6.59
N ARG A 38 -11.06 -9.20 -5.72
CA ARG A 38 -9.98 -8.23 -5.94
C ARG A 38 -10.45 -6.79 -6.16
N SER A 39 -11.69 -6.49 -5.80
CA SER A 39 -12.29 -5.16 -5.98
C SER A 39 -11.96 -4.21 -4.82
N ARG A 40 -11.54 -4.75 -3.67
CA ARG A 40 -11.28 -3.99 -2.45
C ARG A 40 -9.94 -4.37 -1.85
N VAL A 41 -9.35 -3.42 -1.15
CA VAL A 41 -8.16 -3.60 -0.30
C VAL A 41 -8.41 -2.98 1.06
N THR A 42 -7.92 -3.64 2.10
CA THR A 42 -7.88 -3.13 3.47
C THR A 42 -6.45 -3.15 3.97
N PHE A 43 -6.04 -2.05 4.60
CA PHE A 43 -4.80 -1.94 5.34
C PHE A 43 -5.12 -1.84 6.82
N SER A 44 -4.44 -2.59 7.67
CA SER A 44 -4.61 -2.54 9.12
C SER A 44 -3.28 -2.64 9.85
N TRP A 45 -3.21 -2.10 11.06
CA TRP A 45 -2.03 -2.16 11.92
C TRP A 45 -2.40 -2.80 13.26
N VAL A 46 -1.40 -3.31 13.98
CA VAL A 46 -1.60 -3.86 15.33
C VAL A 46 -1.92 -2.74 16.33
N ARG A 47 -1.23 -1.60 16.21
CA ARG A 47 -1.39 -0.40 17.02
C ARG A 47 -1.84 0.78 16.16
N PRO A 48 -2.60 1.74 16.72
CA PRO A 48 -3.04 2.92 15.96
C PRO A 48 -1.87 3.73 15.38
N VAL A 49 -2.04 4.24 14.16
CA VAL A 49 -1.12 5.15 13.48
C VAL A 49 -1.78 6.48 13.19
N VAL A 50 -0.98 7.52 12.93
CA VAL A 50 -1.49 8.83 12.55
C VAL A 50 -1.80 8.85 11.06
N SER A 51 -3.08 9.00 10.72
CA SER A 51 -3.49 9.16 9.31
C SER A 51 -3.10 10.52 8.74
N TYR A 52 -3.23 10.70 7.43
CA TYR A 52 -2.96 11.98 6.77
C TYR A 52 -3.85 13.14 7.25
N THR A 53 -4.98 12.85 7.92
CA THR A 53 -5.86 13.87 8.52
C THR A 53 -5.49 14.19 9.97
N GLY A 54 -4.46 13.55 10.52
CA GLY A 54 -4.09 13.63 11.94
C GLY A 54 -4.91 12.72 12.86
N ALA A 55 -5.92 12.01 12.35
CA ALA A 55 -6.71 11.07 13.15
C ALA A 55 -5.93 9.78 13.42
N MET A 56 -6.05 9.25 14.65
CA MET A 56 -5.53 7.92 14.99
C MET A 56 -6.43 6.85 14.36
N ILE A 57 -5.84 5.97 13.55
CA ILE A 57 -6.57 4.89 12.88
C ILE A 57 -5.84 3.56 13.07
N THR A 58 -6.59 2.47 13.09
CA THR A 58 -6.04 1.10 13.05
C THR A 58 -6.25 0.43 11.70
N SER A 59 -7.03 1.05 10.81
CA SER A 59 -7.24 0.56 9.46
C SER A 59 -7.77 1.64 8.51
N TYR A 60 -7.60 1.39 7.22
CA TYR A 60 -8.34 2.07 6.16
C TYR A 60 -8.54 1.13 4.97
N GLY A 61 -9.54 1.42 4.15
CA GLY A 61 -9.85 0.65 2.95
C GLY A 61 -9.75 1.47 1.67
N GLY A 62 -9.91 0.78 0.54
CA GLY A 62 -10.08 1.39 -0.76
C GLY A 62 -10.67 0.44 -1.78
N THR A 63 -11.17 1.01 -2.88
CA THR A 63 -11.63 0.29 -4.06
C THR A 63 -10.51 0.26 -5.10
N VAL A 64 -10.20 -0.92 -5.62
CA VAL A 64 -9.27 -1.10 -6.74
C VAL A 64 -9.96 -0.63 -8.02
N VAL A 65 -9.32 0.29 -8.75
CA VAL A 65 -9.89 0.90 -9.96
C VAL A 65 -9.11 0.54 -11.22
N ALA A 66 -7.85 0.14 -11.09
CA ALA A 66 -7.04 -0.36 -12.20
C ALA A 66 -5.97 -1.33 -11.68
N THR A 67 -5.51 -2.20 -12.58
CA THR A 67 -4.43 -3.16 -12.32
C THR A 67 -3.46 -3.16 -13.49
N ALA A 68 -2.19 -3.41 -13.18
CA ALA A 68 -1.12 -3.61 -14.14
C ALA A 68 -0.21 -4.77 -13.67
N PRO A 69 0.73 -5.26 -14.50
CA PRO A 69 1.56 -6.42 -14.15
C PRO A 69 2.42 -6.27 -12.88
N ASP A 70 2.65 -5.04 -12.43
CA ASP A 70 3.49 -4.69 -11.28
C ASP A 70 2.84 -3.67 -10.34
N SER A 71 1.58 -3.32 -10.54
CA SER A 71 0.92 -2.33 -9.70
C SER A 71 -0.59 -2.48 -9.63
N ILE A 72 -1.16 -1.91 -8.58
CA ILE A 72 -2.59 -1.65 -8.47
C ILE A 72 -2.81 -0.16 -8.26
N THR A 73 -3.92 0.33 -8.79
CA THR A 73 -4.40 1.69 -8.53
C THR A 73 -5.70 1.57 -7.75
N MET A 74 -5.81 2.33 -6.66
CA MET A 74 -6.97 2.34 -5.80
C MET A 74 -7.43 3.76 -5.49
N ARG A 75 -8.72 3.87 -5.17
CA ARG A 75 -9.30 5.05 -4.51
C ARG A 75 -9.54 4.70 -3.05
N ARG A 76 -8.95 5.46 -2.12
CA ARG A 76 -9.18 5.27 -0.68
C ARG A 76 -10.64 5.56 -0.34
N ASP A 77 -11.15 4.88 0.69
CA ASP A 77 -12.45 5.17 1.26
C ASP A 77 -12.47 6.61 1.78
N ASN A 78 -13.53 7.35 1.45
CA ASN A 78 -13.70 8.76 1.80
C ASN A 78 -12.57 9.69 1.30
N GLU A 79 -11.88 9.34 0.20
CA GLU A 79 -10.90 10.23 -0.43
C GLU A 79 -11.55 11.53 -0.89
N THR A 80 -11.00 12.66 -0.43
CA THR A 80 -11.49 14.01 -0.76
C THR A 80 -10.45 14.88 -1.45
N ARG A 81 -9.17 14.46 -1.46
CA ARG A 81 -8.11 15.21 -2.12
C ARG A 81 -8.30 15.19 -3.63
N ARG A 82 -8.01 16.33 -4.24
CA ARG A 82 -8.07 16.50 -5.69
C ARG A 82 -6.70 16.85 -6.23
N ASP A 83 -6.40 16.35 -7.41
CA ASP A 83 -5.24 16.74 -8.19
C ASP A 83 -5.44 18.15 -8.79
N PRO A 84 -4.42 18.74 -9.45
CA PRO A 84 -4.54 20.06 -10.08
C PRO A 84 -5.60 20.16 -11.19
N SER A 85 -6.04 19.03 -11.76
CA SER A 85 -7.12 18.98 -12.75
C SER A 85 -8.51 18.96 -12.10
N GLY A 86 -8.59 18.77 -10.78
CA GLY A 86 -9.82 18.66 -10.02
C GLY A 86 -10.34 17.22 -9.89
N ALA A 87 -9.65 16.21 -10.44
CA ALA A 87 -10.00 14.81 -10.27
C ALA A 87 -9.59 14.31 -8.87
N LEU A 88 -10.25 13.26 -8.36
CA LEU A 88 -9.84 12.68 -7.08
C LEU A 88 -8.48 12.01 -7.20
N VAL A 89 -7.64 12.19 -6.17
CA VAL A 89 -6.35 11.51 -6.07
C VAL A 89 -6.53 10.00 -6.06
N LEU A 90 -5.75 9.31 -6.88
CA LEU A 90 -5.62 7.86 -6.86
C LEU A 90 -4.30 7.47 -6.22
N TRP A 91 -4.33 6.39 -5.46
CA TRP A 91 -3.16 5.81 -4.79
C TRP A 91 -2.70 4.60 -5.58
N ILE A 92 -1.39 4.49 -5.80
CA ILE A 92 -0.81 3.44 -6.61
C ILE A 92 0.21 2.68 -5.76
N MET A 93 0.01 1.37 -5.61
CA MET A 93 1.01 0.48 -5.03
C MET A 93 1.80 -0.18 -6.15
N ARG A 94 3.08 0.17 -6.28
CA ARG A 94 3.98 -0.46 -7.25
C ARG A 94 4.82 -1.51 -6.55
N ALA A 95 4.68 -2.77 -6.93
CA ALA A 95 5.41 -3.86 -6.30
C ALA A 95 6.90 -3.81 -6.66
N THR A 96 7.76 -3.80 -5.65
CA THR A 96 9.21 -3.84 -5.78
C THR A 96 9.72 -5.26 -5.46
N PRO A 97 11.04 -5.54 -5.58
CA PRO A 97 11.60 -6.80 -5.08
C PRO A 97 11.47 -6.96 -3.56
N GLU A 98 11.61 -5.87 -2.80
CA GLU A 98 11.63 -5.87 -1.32
C GLU A 98 10.23 -5.69 -0.70
N GLY A 99 9.24 -5.25 -1.47
CA GLY A 99 7.89 -4.97 -1.00
C GLY A 99 7.09 -4.18 -2.02
N TYR A 100 6.75 -2.94 -1.68
CA TYR A 100 6.11 -2.03 -2.63
C TYR A 100 6.47 -0.57 -2.37
N CYS A 101 6.12 0.26 -3.35
CA CYS A 101 6.25 1.70 -3.34
C CYS A 101 4.86 2.32 -3.39
N TRP A 102 4.56 3.20 -2.44
CA TRP A 102 3.39 4.08 -2.50
C TRP A 102 3.70 5.29 -3.38
N THR A 103 2.78 5.59 -4.30
CA THR A 103 2.76 6.85 -5.03
C THR A 103 1.33 7.30 -5.27
N ARG A 104 1.15 8.48 -5.87
CA ARG A 104 -0.15 9.07 -6.17
C ARG A 104 -0.22 9.58 -7.60
N SER A 105 -1.43 9.67 -8.13
CA SER A 105 -1.70 10.19 -9.48
C SER A 105 -1.26 11.64 -9.68
N ASP A 106 -1.12 12.41 -8.60
CA ASP A 106 -0.71 13.82 -8.61
C ASP A 106 0.73 14.04 -8.15
N TRP A 107 1.48 12.97 -7.90
CA TRP A 107 2.90 13.04 -7.59
C TRP A 107 3.76 12.94 -8.86
N PRO A 108 5.00 13.47 -8.84
CA PRO A 108 6.00 13.15 -9.83
C PRO A 108 6.16 11.63 -10.00
N PRO A 109 6.42 11.14 -11.23
CA PRO A 109 6.48 9.69 -11.49
C PRO A 109 7.54 8.93 -10.69
N ASP A 110 8.60 9.62 -10.27
CA ASP A 110 9.73 9.13 -9.50
C ASP A 110 9.53 9.21 -7.98
N GLU A 111 8.51 9.92 -7.50
CA GLU A 111 8.22 9.99 -6.07
C GLU A 111 7.67 8.67 -5.55
N CYS A 112 8.30 8.20 -4.47
CA CYS A 112 8.08 6.89 -3.90
C CYS A 112 8.21 6.90 -2.38
N LEU A 113 7.18 6.43 -1.69
CA LEU A 113 7.29 6.08 -0.27
C LEU A 113 7.49 4.57 -0.14
N PRO A 114 8.72 4.11 0.17
CA PRO A 114 9.03 2.69 0.20
C PRO A 114 8.36 2.00 1.39
N THR A 115 7.98 0.75 1.18
CA THR A 115 7.42 -0.13 2.20
C THR A 115 7.96 -1.53 1.95
N VAL A 116 8.55 -2.15 2.97
CA VAL A 116 9.24 -3.44 2.85
C VAL A 116 8.39 -4.57 3.41
N ARG A 117 8.48 -5.75 2.81
CA ARG A 117 7.78 -6.94 3.26
C ARG A 117 8.41 -7.46 4.56
N CYS A 118 7.60 -7.68 5.59
CA CYS A 118 8.07 -8.24 6.85
C CYS A 118 8.36 -9.74 6.71
N GLY A 119 9.35 -10.22 7.47
CA GLY A 119 9.80 -11.62 7.41
C GLY A 119 10.52 -12.00 6.11
N SER A 120 10.94 -11.01 5.32
CA SER A 120 11.79 -11.21 4.15
C SER A 120 13.29 -11.24 4.49
N GLU A 121 13.66 -11.30 5.78
CA GLU A 121 15.01 -11.65 6.21
C GLU A 121 15.32 -13.07 5.74
N ALA A 122 15.91 -13.14 4.55
CA ALA A 122 16.60 -14.31 4.07
C ALA A 122 17.67 -14.68 5.10
N ASN A 123 17.64 -15.93 5.54
CA ASN A 123 18.77 -16.63 6.14
C ASN A 123 20.09 -16.08 5.57
N SER A 124 20.83 -15.34 6.40
CA SER A 124 22.26 -15.08 6.18
C SER A 124 23.07 -16.11 6.94
#